data_AF-A0AAP6H5F9-F1
#
_entry.id   AF-A0AAP6H5F9-F1
#
_cell.length_a   1.000
_cell.length_b   1.000
_cell.length_c   1.000
_cell.angle_alpha   90.00
_cell.angle_beta   90.00
_cell.angle_gamma   90.00
#
_symmetry.space_group_name_H-M   'P 1'
#
loop_
_entity.id
_entity.type
_entity.pdbx_description
1 polymer ?
#
loop_
_entity_poly.entity_id
_entity_poly.type
_entity_poly.pdbx_seq_one_letter_code
_entity_poly.pdbx_strand_id
1 'polypeptide(L)'
;VVVEGQTVREVCQLMEVGPTALRRWIDQWQRKHNPDAEGPPIDPQARIAELESQNRRLKEERDLLKKSIAFFVRDNDRRNK
;
A
#
# COMPACT_ATOMS: atom_id res chain seq x y z
N VAL A 1 25.21 14.07 -6.36
CA VAL A 1 26.09 13.82 -5.19
C VAL A 1 25.98 15.04 -4.30
N VAL A 2 25.17 14.99 -3.24
CA VAL A 2 25.19 16.04 -2.22
C VAL A 2 26.51 15.86 -1.48
N VAL A 3 27.38 16.86 -1.54
CA VAL A 3 28.70 16.82 -0.92
C VAL A 3 28.50 16.94 0.59
N GLU A 4 29.03 16.00 1.37
CA GLU A 4 28.98 16.07 2.83
C GLU A 4 29.54 17.42 3.30
N GLY A 5 28.73 18.17 4.06
CA GLY A 5 29.11 19.47 4.63
C GLY A 5 28.42 20.69 4.03
N GLN A 6 27.65 20.57 2.93
CA GLN A 6 26.89 21.70 2.39
C GLN A 6 25.54 21.87 3.10
N THR A 7 25.18 23.12 3.41
CA THR A 7 23.89 23.45 4.00
C THR A 7 22.78 23.32 2.95
N VAL A 8 21.57 22.97 3.40
CA VAL A 8 20.37 22.88 2.53
C VAL A 8 20.18 24.17 1.69
N ARG A 9 20.57 25.33 2.24
CA ARG A 9 20.47 26.63 1.59
C ARG A 9 21.43 26.79 0.41
N GLU A 10 22.68 26.36 0.56
CA GLU A 10 23.68 26.40 -0.52
C GLU A 10 23.29 25.48 -1.67
N VAL A 11 22.79 24.28 -1.35
CA VAL A 11 22.31 23.32 -2.35
C VAL A 11 21.07 23.86 -3.09
N CYS A 12 20.15 24.53 -2.39
CA CYS A 12 19.00 25.17 -3.04
C CYS A 12 19.43 26.26 -4.03
N GLN A 13 20.46 27.05 -3.69
CA GLN A 13 20.98 28.10 -4.56
C GLN A 13 21.71 27.53 -5.77
N LEU A 14 22.52 26.49 -5.57
CA LEU A 14 23.27 25.83 -6.65
C LEU A 14 22.35 25.15 -7.68
N MET A 15 21.26 24.54 -7.20
CA MET A 15 20.34 23.78 -8.05
C MET A 15 19.12 24.58 -8.52
N GLU A 16 18.99 25.85 -8.11
CA GLU A 16 17.81 26.69 -8.35
C GLU A 16 16.47 26.04 -7.92
N VAL A 17 16.51 25.23 -6.85
CA VAL A 17 15.33 24.52 -6.34
C VAL A 17 14.88 25.13 -5.03
N GLY A 18 13.56 25.25 -4.85
CA GLY A 18 12.98 25.70 -3.59
C GLY A 18 13.30 24.75 -2.41
N PRO A 19 13.50 25.28 -1.19
CA PRO A 19 13.90 24.50 -0.02
C PRO A 19 12.91 23.40 0.34
N THR A 20 11.62 23.62 0.09
CA THR A 20 10.57 22.63 0.34
C THR A 20 10.68 21.41 -0.58
N ALA A 21 11.03 21.63 -1.86
CA ALA A 21 11.19 20.54 -2.82
C ALA A 21 12.44 19.72 -2.51
N LEU A 22 13.56 20.38 -2.18
CA LEU A 22 14.78 19.69 -1.78
C LEU A 22 14.57 18.84 -0.52
N ARG A 23 13.89 19.38 0.50
CA ARG A 23 13.57 18.65 1.74
C ARG A 23 12.70 17.42 1.47
N ARG A 24 11.67 17.54 0.62
CA ARG A 24 10.84 16.41 0.18
C ARG A 24 11.64 15.33 -0.53
N TRP A 25 12.59 15.70 -1.39
CA TRP A 25 13.43 14.73 -2.09
C TRP A 25 14.41 14.03 -1.15
N ILE A 26 14.98 14.74 -0.17
CA ILE A 26 15.81 14.15 0.87
C ILE A 26 14.99 13.14 1.67
N ASP A 27 13.77 13.48 2.12
CA ASP A 27 12.90 12.56 2.85
C ASP A 27 12.54 11.32 2.01
N GLN A 28 12.25 11.48 0.72
CA GLN A 28 12.00 10.35 -0.19
C GLN A 28 13.23 9.47 -0.38
N TRP A 29 14.40 10.09 -0.55
CA TRP A 29 15.66 9.38 -0.70
C TRP A 29 16.00 8.59 0.57
N GLN A 30 15.85 9.21 1.74
CA GLN A 30 16.03 8.55 3.04
C GLN A 30 15.08 7.38 3.24
N ARG A 31 13.81 7.49 2.85
CA ARG A 31 12.86 6.37 2.94
C ARG A 31 13.27 5.18 2.05
N LYS A 32 13.68 5.45 0.81
CA LYS A 32 14.14 4.42 -0.15
C LYS A 32 15.47 3.79 0.23
N HIS A 33 16.32 4.52 0.95
CA HIS A 33 17.66 4.06 1.35
C HIS A 33 17.77 3.69 2.82
N ASN A 34 16.68 3.74 3.57
CA ASN A 34 16.64 3.23 4.93
C ASN A 34 16.38 1.71 4.86
N PRO A 35 17.38 0.85 5.19
CA PRO A 35 17.27 -0.60 5.07
C PRO A 35 16.18 -1.21 5.95
N ASP A 36 15.70 -0.48 6.96
CA ASP A 36 14.61 -0.92 7.85
C ASP A 36 13.21 -0.43 7.44
N ALA A 37 13.11 0.50 6.47
CA ALA A 37 11.83 1.15 6.15
C ALA A 37 11.01 0.44 5.06
N GLU A 38 11.66 -0.37 4.23
CA GLU A 38 11.01 -1.12 3.16
C GLU A 38 11.42 -2.58 3.26
N GLY A 39 10.46 -3.45 3.60
CA GLY A 39 10.55 -4.85 3.20
C GLY A 39 10.87 -4.93 1.70
N PRO A 40 11.47 -6.04 1.22
CA PRO A 40 12.12 -6.13 -0.09
C PRO A 40 11.26 -5.51 -1.19
N PRO A 41 11.84 -4.87 -2.22
CA PRO A 41 11.08 -4.22 -3.27
C PRO A 41 10.19 -5.26 -3.96
N ILE A 42 8.94 -5.36 -3.52
CA ILE A 42 7.94 -6.17 -4.19
C ILE A 42 7.58 -5.34 -5.41
N ASP A 43 7.74 -5.94 -6.61
CA ASP A 43 7.24 -5.34 -7.83
C ASP A 43 5.79 -4.86 -7.55
N PRO A 44 5.53 -3.54 -7.58
CA PRO A 44 4.24 -3.00 -7.18
C PRO A 44 3.11 -3.63 -7.98
N GLN A 45 3.37 -4.02 -9.23
CA GLN A 45 2.41 -4.70 -10.07
C GLN A 45 2.12 -6.13 -9.60
N ALA A 46 3.15 -6.88 -9.23
CA ALA A 46 2.98 -8.21 -8.63
C ALA A 46 2.21 -8.16 -7.31
N ARG A 47 2.47 -7.14 -6.47
CA ARG A 47 1.73 -6.97 -5.21
C ARG A 47 0.27 -6.62 -5.44
N ILE A 48 -0.02 -5.74 -6.40
CA ILE A 48 -1.40 -5.38 -6.76
C ILE A 48 -2.14 -6.62 -7.26
N ALA A 49 -1.54 -7.40 -8.16
CA ALA A 49 -2.14 -8.63 -8.69
C ALA A 49 -2.42 -9.67 -7.58
N GLU A 50 -1.48 -9.85 -6.65
CA GLU A 50 -1.66 -10.72 -5.49
C GLU A 50 -2.83 -10.26 -4.62
N LEU A 51 -2.87 -8.97 -4.27
CA LEU A 51 -3.93 -8.39 -3.44
C LEU A 51 -5.30 -8.49 -4.12
N GLU A 52 -5.38 -8.26 -5.44
CA GLU A 52 -6.62 -8.42 -6.21
C GLU A 52 -7.12 -9.87 -6.21
N SER A 53 -6.21 -10.84 -6.35
CA SER A 53 -6.53 -12.27 -6.28
C SER A 53 -7.09 -12.65 -4.90
N GLN A 54 -6.43 -12.20 -3.83
CA GLN A 54 -6.91 -12.42 -2.45
C GLN A 54 -8.27 -11.78 -2.22
N ASN A 55 -8.47 -10.55 -2.69
CA ASN A 55 -9.74 -9.83 -2.53
C ASN A 55 -10.89 -10.53 -3.26
N ARG A 56 -10.62 -11.07 -4.46
CA ARG A 56 -11.59 -11.85 -5.24
C ARG A 56 -12.01 -13.11 -4.48
N ARG A 57 -11.03 -13.90 -4.01
CA ARG A 57 -11.29 -15.12 -3.23
C ARG A 57 -12.13 -14.83 -1.99
N LEU A 58 -11.77 -13.80 -1.23
CA LEU A 58 -12.53 -13.41 -0.03
C LEU A 58 -13.97 -13.00 -0.34
N LYS A 59 -14.20 -12.30 -1.46
CA LYS A 59 -15.56 -11.95 -1.89
C LYS A 59 -16.39 -13.19 -2.25
N GLU A 60 -15.80 -14.14 -2.96
CA GLU A 60 -16.45 -15.40 -3.33
C GLU A 60 -16.82 -16.23 -2.10
N GLU A 61 -15.88 -16.40 -1.16
CA GLU A 61 -16.11 -17.13 0.10
C GLU A 61 -17.22 -16.45 0.93
N ARG A 62 -17.20 -15.13 1.03
CA ARG A 62 -18.23 -14.35 1.73
C ARG A 62 -19.60 -14.49 1.06
N ASP A 63 -19.66 -14.50 -0.27
CA ASP A 63 -20.93 -14.65 -0.99
C ASP A 63 -21.48 -16.07 -0.90
N LEU A 64 -20.61 -17.08 -0.91
CA LEU A 64 -21.00 -18.46 -0.63
C LEU A 64 -21.60 -18.57 0.78
N LEU A 65 -20.91 -18.02 1.79
CA LEU A 65 -21.39 -18.05 3.18
C LEU A 65 -22.75 -17.37 3.31
N LYS A 66 -22.95 -16.21 2.66
CA LYS A 66 -24.26 -15.52 2.64
C LYS A 66 -25.35 -16.39 2.02
N LYS A 67 -25.07 -17.07 0.91
CA LYS A 67 -26.03 -17.98 0.27
C LYS A 67 -26.37 -19.15 1.18
N SER A 68 -25.38 -19.74 1.84
CA SER A 68 -25.60 -20.81 2.83
C SER A 68 -26.50 -20.34 3.97
N ILE A 69 -26.18 -19.18 4.58
CA ILE A 69 -27.00 -18.60 5.65
C ILE A 69 -28.44 -18.37 5.17
N ALA A 70 -28.61 -17.75 3.99
CA ALA A 70 -29.94 -17.50 3.43
C ALA A 70 -30.72 -18.81 3.18
N PHE A 71 -30.04 -19.87 2.74
CA PHE A 71 -30.65 -21.18 2.59
C PHE A 71 -31.13 -21.73 3.94
N PHE A 72 -30.27 -21.72 4.97
CA PHE A 72 -30.60 -22.26 6.29
C PHE A 72 -31.72 -21.47 6.98
N VAL A 73 -31.73 -20.15 6.87
CA VAL A 73 -32.82 -19.30 7.40
C VAL A 73 -34.15 -19.69 6.75
N ARG A 74 -34.19 -19.77 5.40
CA ARG A 74 -35.40 -20.15 4.67
C ARG A 74 -35.86 -21.57 5.00
N ASP A 75 -34.93 -22.50 5.21
CA ASP A 75 -35.24 -23.89 5.54
C ASP A 75 -35.82 -24.01 6.95
N ASN A 76 -35.25 -23.28 7.93
CA ASN A 76 -35.79 -23.21 9.29
C ASN A 76 -37.20 -22.61 9.31
N ASP A 77 -37.44 -21.51 8.55
CA ASP A 77 -38.76 -20.89 8.44
C ASP A 77 -39.81 -21.85 7.86
N ARG A 78 -39.43 -22.74 6.94
CA ARG A 78 -40.33 -23.77 6.38
C ARG A 78 -40.63 -24.89 7.35
N ARG A 79 -39.68 -25.28 8.20
CA ARG A 79 -39.88 -26.37 9.18
C ARG A 79 -40.71 -25.94 10.39
N ASN A 80 -40.72 -24.64 10.71
CA ASN A 80 -41.38 -24.10 11.90
C ASN A 80 -42.82 -23.60 11.63
N LYS A 81 -43.38 -23.96 10.49
CA LYS A 81 -44.72 -23.59 10.02
C LYS A 81 -45.56 -24.84 9.82
#